data_AF-G3XYY6-F1
#
_entry.id   AF-G3XYY6-F1
#
_cell.length_a   1.000
_cell.length_b   1.000
_cell.length_c   1.000
_cell.angle_alpha   90.00
_cell.angle_beta   90.00
_cell.angle_gamma   90.00
#
_symmetry.space_group_name_H-M   'P 1'
#
loop_
_entity.id
_entity.type
_entity.pdbx_description
1 polymer ?
#
loop_
_entity_poly.entity_id
_entity_poly.type
_entity_poly.pdbx_seq_one_letter_code
_entity_poly.pdbx_strand_id
1 'polypeptide(L)'
;MTTMDLRVGNKYRIGRKIGSGSFGDIYLGTNIISGEEIAIKLESVKAKHPQLEYEARVYKSLAGGVGIPFVRWFGTECDYNAMVIDLLGPSLEDLFNFCNRKFSLKTVLLLADQLISRIEYIHAKSFIHRDIKPDNFLMGIGKRGNQVNVIDFGLAKKYRDPKTHFHIPYRENKNLTGTARYASINTHLGVEQSRRDDMESLGYVMLYFCRGTLPWQGLKAATKKQKYDRIMEKKMTTPTEVLCRGFPNEFSIYLNYTRSLRFDDKPDYSYLRKIFRDLFVRESFQYDYVFDWTVYKYQKNAAMIVDANKKDKEAEEQQRRQGVAAAAPMGTPGAAKPGAISSQRRKVIERGTLDNTPETNRAVGGSDRM
;
A
#
# COMPACT_ATOMS: atom_id res chain seq x y z
N MET A 1 -6.82 12.40 32.46
CA MET A 1 -5.76 11.39 32.21
C MET A 1 -4.72 12.05 31.31
N THR A 2 -3.55 12.37 31.84
CA THR A 2 -2.41 12.88 31.06
C THR A 2 -2.04 11.82 30.02
N THR A 3 -2.25 12.12 28.75
CA THR A 3 -1.73 11.29 27.66
C THR A 3 -0.22 11.22 27.82
N MET A 4 0.30 10.03 28.16
CA MET A 4 1.75 9.82 28.30
C MET A 4 2.43 10.26 27.01
N ASP A 5 3.24 11.32 27.10
CA ASP A 5 4.01 11.85 25.97
C ASP A 5 5.26 10.99 25.78
N LEU A 6 5.03 9.76 25.30
CA LEU A 6 6.09 8.78 25.02
C LEU A 6 6.93 9.28 23.84
N ARG A 7 8.23 9.38 24.05
CA ARG A 7 9.18 9.89 23.05
C ARG A 7 10.38 8.96 22.92
N VAL A 8 10.97 8.92 21.72
CA VAL A 8 12.27 8.28 21.46
C VAL A 8 13.24 9.29 20.87
N GLY A 9 14.52 9.19 21.27
CA GLY A 9 15.57 10.08 20.78
C GLY A 9 15.30 11.56 21.03
N ASN A 10 14.54 11.88 22.09
CA ASN A 10 14.10 13.22 22.52
C ASN A 10 13.34 14.07 21.48
N LYS A 11 13.05 13.54 20.29
CA LYS A 11 12.51 14.30 19.15
C LYS A 11 11.27 13.68 18.51
N TYR A 12 11.02 12.39 18.73
CA TYR A 12 9.96 11.67 18.04
C TYR A 12 8.92 11.20 19.04
N ARG A 13 7.72 11.75 18.95
CA ARG A 13 6.58 11.33 19.77
C ARG A 13 5.99 10.05 19.19
N ILE A 14 5.78 9.04 20.05
CA ILE A 14 5.10 7.80 19.70
C ILE A 14 3.59 8.03 19.75
N GLY A 15 2.90 7.68 18.67
CA GLY A 15 1.45 7.72 18.55
C GLY A 15 0.82 6.33 18.60
N ARG A 16 -0.25 6.13 17.83
CA ARG A 16 -0.96 4.85 17.78
C ARG A 16 -0.14 3.77 17.08
N LYS A 17 -0.33 2.52 17.50
CA LYS A 17 0.16 1.35 16.77
C LYS A 17 -0.52 1.28 15.39
N ILE A 18 0.26 1.09 14.33
CA ILE A 18 -0.23 0.99 12.93
C ILE A 18 0.05 -0.37 12.30
N GLY A 19 0.87 -1.20 12.94
CA GLY A 19 1.12 -2.56 12.48
C GLY A 19 2.02 -3.34 13.42
N SER A 20 2.28 -4.59 13.04
CA SER A 20 3.30 -5.44 13.65
C SER A 20 4.14 -6.03 12.53
N GLY A 21 5.45 -5.91 12.65
CA GLY A 21 6.42 -6.55 11.77
C GLY A 21 6.92 -7.88 12.33
N SER A 22 7.78 -8.53 11.58
CA SER A 22 8.38 -9.83 11.91
C SER A 22 9.12 -9.85 13.28
N PHE A 23 9.63 -8.70 13.73
CA PHE A 23 10.53 -8.58 14.89
C PHE A 23 10.20 -7.40 15.81
N GLY A 24 8.99 -6.84 15.71
CA GLY A 24 8.61 -5.68 16.52
C GLY A 24 7.33 -5.02 16.08
N ASP A 25 6.83 -4.11 16.90
CA ASP A 25 5.62 -3.35 16.62
C ASP A 25 5.93 -2.04 15.90
N ILE A 26 5.03 -1.63 15.01
CA ILE A 26 5.15 -0.40 14.22
C ILE A 26 4.13 0.61 14.72
N TYR A 27 4.59 1.81 15.03
CA TYR A 27 3.80 2.92 15.52
C TYR A 27 3.88 4.09 14.54
N LEU A 28 2.76 4.80 14.38
CA LEU A 28 2.79 6.16 13.85
C LEU A 28 3.51 7.03 14.86
N GLY A 29 4.36 7.93 14.41
CA GLY A 29 4.93 8.95 15.27
C GLY A 29 5.01 10.30 14.58
N THR A 30 5.43 11.29 15.34
CA THR A 30 5.55 12.67 14.85
C THR A 30 6.88 13.24 15.29
N ASN A 31 7.64 13.80 14.36
CA ASN A 31 8.78 14.65 14.71
C ASN A 31 8.25 15.93 15.34
N ILE A 32 8.53 16.16 16.62
CA ILE A 32 7.95 17.29 17.37
C ILE A 32 8.51 18.66 16.92
N ILE A 33 9.62 18.67 16.19
CA ILE A 33 10.26 19.90 15.68
C ILE A 33 9.63 20.29 14.34
N SER A 34 9.52 19.34 13.40
CA SER A 34 9.02 19.63 12.05
C SER A 34 7.51 19.40 11.87
N GLY A 35 6.86 18.69 12.80
CA GLY A 35 5.47 18.23 12.64
C GLY A 35 5.30 17.07 11.66
N GLU A 36 6.39 16.55 11.08
CA GLU A 36 6.36 15.49 10.08
C GLU A 36 5.92 14.15 10.69
N GLU A 37 4.99 13.47 10.02
CA GLU A 37 4.59 12.11 10.36
C GLU A 37 5.66 11.09 9.93
N ILE A 38 6.00 10.17 10.84
CA ILE A 38 7.04 9.16 10.67
C ILE A 38 6.52 7.80 11.15
N ALA A 39 7.27 6.73 10.86
CA ALA A 39 7.05 5.41 11.43
C ALA A 39 8.13 5.11 12.49
N ILE A 40 7.74 4.51 13.60
CA ILE A 40 8.64 4.06 14.68
C ILE A 40 8.47 2.55 14.82
N LYS A 41 9.53 1.80 14.55
CA LYS A 41 9.60 0.35 14.83
C LYS A 41 10.24 0.15 16.19
N LEU A 42 9.57 -0.59 17.07
CA LEU A 42 10.03 -0.92 18.42
C LEU A 42 10.23 -2.43 18.55
N GLU A 43 11.41 -2.83 19.01
CA GLU A 43 11.78 -4.21 19.36
C GLU A 43 12.18 -4.25 20.84
N SER A 44 11.65 -5.18 21.62
CA SER A 44 12.08 -5.31 23.01
C SER A 44 13.54 -5.74 23.08
N VAL A 45 14.33 -5.12 23.96
CA VAL A 45 15.73 -5.55 24.21
C VAL A 45 15.82 -6.97 24.77
N LYS A 46 14.71 -7.51 25.30
CA LYS A 46 14.58 -8.87 25.83
C LYS A 46 14.16 -9.88 24.75
N ALA A 47 14.04 -9.46 23.49
CA ALA A 47 13.70 -10.36 22.38
C ALA A 47 14.74 -11.49 22.27
N LYS A 48 14.25 -12.73 22.07
CA LYS A 48 15.11 -13.92 21.98
C LYS A 48 16.13 -13.84 20.83
N HIS A 49 15.76 -13.16 19.75
CA HIS A 49 16.57 -13.00 18.55
C HIS A 49 16.46 -11.54 18.06
N PRO A 50 17.20 -10.59 18.68
CA PRO A 50 17.11 -9.17 18.31
C PRO A 50 17.69 -8.94 16.92
N GLN A 51 16.97 -8.18 16.09
CA GLN A 51 17.33 -7.95 14.68
C GLN A 51 17.27 -6.48 14.27
N LEU A 52 16.66 -5.60 15.07
CA LEU A 52 16.38 -4.24 14.63
C LEU A 52 17.64 -3.40 14.37
N GLU A 53 18.70 -3.60 15.16
CA GLU A 53 20.00 -2.95 14.91
C GLU A 53 20.62 -3.41 13.59
N TYR A 54 20.58 -4.71 13.31
CA TYR A 54 21.07 -5.25 12.04
C TYR A 54 20.27 -4.67 10.87
N GLU A 55 18.94 -4.68 10.96
CA GLU A 55 18.05 -4.10 9.96
C GLU A 55 18.37 -2.61 9.71
N ALA A 56 18.55 -1.80 10.76
CA ALA A 56 18.93 -0.39 10.66
C ALA A 56 20.27 -0.19 9.93
N ARG A 57 21.27 -1.07 10.17
CA ARG A 57 22.55 -1.04 9.44
C ARG A 57 22.40 -1.41 7.97
N VAL A 58 21.50 -2.34 7.64
CA VAL A 58 21.20 -2.68 6.24
C VAL A 58 20.56 -1.49 5.55
N TYR A 59 19.55 -0.84 6.14
CA TYR A 59 18.97 0.39 5.60
C TYR A 59 20.02 1.48 5.36
N LYS A 60 20.91 1.72 6.33
CA LYS A 60 22.02 2.68 6.16
C LYS A 60 22.94 2.33 4.98
N SER A 61 23.18 1.04 4.75
CA SER A 61 23.99 0.56 3.61
C SER A 61 23.27 0.71 2.25
N LEU A 62 21.94 0.71 2.28
CA LEU A 62 21.05 0.86 1.11
C LEU A 62 20.60 2.30 0.87
N ALA A 63 20.93 3.23 1.77
CA ALA A 63 20.49 4.63 1.72
C ALA A 63 20.81 5.32 0.38
N GLY A 64 19.93 6.23 -0.03
CA GLY A 64 19.99 6.91 -1.33
C GLY A 64 19.39 6.12 -2.50
N GLY A 65 18.97 4.87 -2.28
CA GLY A 65 18.29 4.06 -3.28
C GLY A 65 16.85 4.49 -3.53
N VAL A 66 16.42 4.48 -4.79
CA VAL A 66 15.01 4.69 -5.13
C VAL A 66 14.16 3.58 -4.51
N GLY A 67 13.16 3.97 -3.74
CA GLY A 67 12.30 3.03 -3.02
C GLY A 67 12.90 2.43 -1.75
N ILE A 68 13.97 3.02 -1.21
CA ILE A 68 14.51 2.67 0.10
C ILE A 68 14.13 3.76 1.11
N PRO A 69 13.30 3.44 2.12
CA PRO A 69 12.93 4.39 3.17
C PRO A 69 14.13 4.87 3.96
N PHE A 70 14.13 6.15 4.33
CA PHE A 70 15.24 6.75 5.07
C PHE A 70 15.12 6.48 6.57
N VAL A 71 16.14 5.87 7.16
CA VAL A 71 16.26 5.72 8.62
C VAL A 71 16.84 6.99 9.21
N ARG A 72 16.02 7.69 9.99
CA ARG A 72 16.32 9.00 10.60
C ARG A 72 17.08 8.86 11.90
N TRP A 73 16.76 7.82 12.66
CA TRP A 73 17.36 7.57 13.94
C TRP A 73 17.24 6.10 14.31
N PHE A 74 18.24 5.59 15.02
CA PHE A 74 18.21 4.29 15.68
C PHE A 74 18.90 4.44 17.03
N GLY A 75 18.33 3.82 18.07
CA GLY A 75 18.93 3.77 19.39
C GLY A 75 18.10 2.93 20.35
N THR A 76 18.62 2.75 21.57
CA THR A 76 17.93 2.05 22.65
C THR A 76 17.33 3.09 23.59
N GLU A 77 16.04 2.96 23.88
CA GLU A 77 15.29 3.81 24.79
C GLU A 77 14.51 2.90 25.76
N CYS A 78 14.82 3.01 27.07
CA CYS A 78 14.28 2.11 28.09
C CYS A 78 14.49 0.62 27.73
N ASP A 79 13.41 -0.17 27.72
CA ASP A 79 13.41 -1.61 27.41
C ASP A 79 13.26 -1.91 25.90
N TYR A 80 13.47 -0.92 25.02
CA TYR A 80 13.25 -1.07 23.58
C TYR A 80 14.41 -0.56 22.74
N ASN A 81 14.77 -1.32 21.70
CA ASN A 81 15.43 -0.78 20.52
C ASN A 81 14.38 -0.10 19.65
N ALA A 82 14.69 1.10 19.19
CA ALA A 82 13.77 1.93 18.43
C ALA A 82 14.43 2.41 17.13
N MET A 83 13.73 2.23 16.02
CA MET A 83 14.12 2.71 14.69
C MET A 83 13.06 3.67 14.16
N VAL A 84 13.47 4.91 13.90
CA VAL A 84 12.64 5.95 13.30
C VAL A 84 12.92 5.99 11.81
N ILE A 85 11.90 5.80 11.00
CA ILE A 85 11.99 5.64 9.55
C ILE A 85 10.86 6.41 8.86
N ASP A 86 11.03 6.69 7.56
CA ASP A 86 9.98 7.32 6.76
C ASP A 86 8.64 6.57 6.87
N LEU A 87 7.56 7.33 7.05
CA LEU A 87 6.21 6.80 6.93
C LEU A 87 5.89 6.55 5.45
N LEU A 88 5.29 5.39 5.17
CA LEU A 88 4.86 4.99 3.84
C LEU A 88 3.35 4.79 3.78
N GLY A 89 2.83 4.61 2.58
CA GLY A 89 1.44 4.27 2.31
C GLY A 89 1.15 2.78 2.54
N PRO A 90 0.00 2.29 2.04
CA PRO A 90 -0.40 0.89 2.21
C PRO A 90 0.56 -0.08 1.52
N SER A 91 0.63 -1.31 2.04
CA SER A 91 1.35 -2.40 1.39
C SER A 91 0.63 -2.87 0.12
N LEU A 92 1.35 -3.61 -0.74
CA LEU A 92 0.71 -4.22 -1.90
C LEU A 92 -0.31 -5.29 -1.49
N GLU A 93 -0.18 -5.95 -0.33
CA GLU A 93 -1.22 -6.85 0.18
C GLU A 93 -2.48 -6.08 0.60
N ASP A 94 -2.34 -4.92 1.26
CA ASP A 94 -3.47 -4.07 1.63
C ASP A 94 -4.22 -3.58 0.38
N LEU A 95 -3.48 -3.10 -0.62
CA LEU A 95 -4.03 -2.67 -1.90
C LEU A 95 -4.65 -3.82 -2.68
N PHE A 96 -4.08 -5.01 -2.58
CA PHE A 96 -4.64 -6.22 -3.19
C PHE A 96 -5.97 -6.58 -2.57
N ASN A 97 -6.08 -6.56 -1.24
CA ASN A 97 -7.35 -6.75 -0.55
C ASN A 97 -8.37 -5.65 -0.90
N PHE A 98 -7.93 -4.40 -1.01
CA PHE A 98 -8.77 -3.28 -1.43
C PHE A 98 -9.33 -3.46 -2.86
N CYS A 99 -8.57 -4.08 -3.75
CA CYS A 99 -8.98 -4.39 -5.12
C CYS A 99 -9.60 -5.79 -5.26
N ASN A 100 -10.30 -6.28 -4.22
CA ASN A 100 -10.98 -7.58 -4.22
C ASN A 100 -10.08 -8.76 -4.58
N ARG A 101 -8.81 -8.69 -4.16
CA ARG A 101 -7.80 -9.75 -4.28
C ARG A 101 -7.57 -10.20 -5.72
N LYS A 102 -7.59 -9.27 -6.67
CA LYS A 102 -7.15 -9.51 -8.04
C LYS A 102 -6.70 -8.20 -8.66
N PHE A 103 -5.49 -8.16 -9.19
CA PHE A 103 -5.04 -7.02 -9.99
C PHE A 103 -5.23 -7.28 -11.48
N SER A 104 -5.48 -6.21 -12.22
CA SER A 104 -5.41 -6.18 -13.67
C SER A 104 -3.99 -6.45 -14.15
N LEU A 105 -3.87 -6.96 -15.38
CA LEU A 105 -2.57 -7.18 -16.00
C LEU A 105 -1.76 -5.88 -16.07
N LYS A 106 -2.39 -4.75 -16.45
CA LYS A 106 -1.76 -3.42 -16.46
C LYS A 106 -1.10 -3.10 -15.12
N THR A 107 -1.83 -3.24 -14.01
CA THR A 107 -1.31 -2.98 -12.66
C THR A 107 -0.13 -3.89 -12.31
N VAL A 108 -0.22 -5.19 -12.61
CA VAL A 108 0.87 -6.14 -12.34
C VAL A 108 2.12 -5.80 -13.14
N LEU A 109 1.99 -5.40 -14.41
CA LEU A 109 3.14 -5.03 -15.25
C LEU A 109 3.79 -3.70 -14.83
N LEU A 110 2.99 -2.70 -14.43
CA LEU A 110 3.52 -1.45 -13.83
C LEU A 110 4.32 -1.75 -12.55
N LEU A 111 3.82 -2.67 -11.72
CA LEU A 111 4.51 -3.10 -10.51
C LEU A 111 5.77 -3.91 -10.83
N ALA A 112 5.72 -4.86 -11.78
CA ALA A 112 6.84 -5.72 -12.15
C ALA A 112 8.11 -4.91 -12.47
N ASP A 113 7.96 -3.83 -13.24
CA ASP A 113 9.07 -2.95 -13.61
C ASP A 113 9.78 -2.33 -12.39
N GLN A 114 9.00 -1.83 -11.43
CA GLN A 114 9.55 -1.25 -10.20
C GLN A 114 10.11 -2.33 -9.27
N LEU A 115 9.38 -3.43 -9.06
CA LEU A 115 9.75 -4.51 -8.15
C LEU A 115 11.09 -5.16 -8.55
N ILE A 116 11.28 -5.47 -9.83
CA ILE A 116 12.56 -6.00 -10.34
C ILE A 116 13.68 -4.99 -10.09
N SER A 117 13.43 -3.70 -10.32
CA SER A 117 14.41 -2.64 -10.10
C SER A 117 14.79 -2.47 -8.62
N ARG A 118 13.85 -2.66 -7.68
CA ARG A 118 14.17 -2.65 -6.25
C ARG A 118 15.07 -3.81 -5.85
N ILE A 119 14.73 -5.02 -6.32
CA ILE A 119 15.52 -6.21 -6.03
C ILE A 119 16.92 -6.10 -6.65
N GLU A 120 17.03 -5.62 -7.90
CA GLU A 120 18.32 -5.33 -8.54
C GLU A 120 19.16 -4.36 -7.71
N TYR A 121 18.57 -3.27 -7.19
CA TYR A 121 19.29 -2.32 -6.36
C TYR A 121 19.84 -2.95 -5.08
N ILE A 122 19.03 -3.75 -4.38
CA ILE A 122 19.44 -4.48 -3.18
C ILE A 122 20.62 -5.43 -3.51
N HIS A 123 20.50 -6.17 -4.61
CA HIS A 123 21.55 -7.07 -5.11
C HIS A 123 22.83 -6.32 -5.51
N ALA A 124 22.72 -5.13 -6.09
CA ALA A 124 23.86 -4.30 -6.45
C ALA A 124 24.64 -3.86 -5.20
N LYS A 125 23.94 -3.58 -4.10
CA LYS A 125 24.50 -3.29 -2.77
C LYS A 125 24.97 -4.54 -2.00
N SER A 126 25.08 -5.69 -2.68
CA SER A 126 25.62 -6.95 -2.16
C SER A 126 24.77 -7.66 -1.11
N PHE A 127 23.48 -7.31 -1.00
CA PHE A 127 22.51 -7.98 -0.14
C PHE A 127 21.50 -8.79 -0.97
N ILE A 128 20.96 -9.85 -0.39
CA ILE A 128 19.70 -10.52 -0.78
C ILE A 128 18.67 -10.27 0.32
N HIS A 129 17.39 -10.14 -0.05
CA HIS A 129 16.30 -9.81 0.85
C HIS A 129 15.80 -11.03 1.63
N ARG A 130 15.60 -12.17 0.95
CA ARG A 130 15.15 -13.46 1.54
C ARG A 130 13.72 -13.52 2.08
N ASP A 131 12.90 -12.48 1.85
CA ASP A 131 11.49 -12.48 2.25
C ASP A 131 10.65 -11.59 1.31
N ILE A 132 10.79 -11.84 0.01
CA ILE A 132 10.01 -11.17 -1.02
C ILE A 132 8.54 -11.60 -0.91
N LYS A 133 7.68 -10.67 -0.51
CA LYS A 133 6.23 -10.86 -0.33
C LYS A 133 5.47 -9.54 -0.47
N PRO A 134 4.17 -9.55 -0.80
CA PRO A 134 3.38 -8.33 -1.00
C PRO A 134 3.42 -7.36 0.19
N ASP A 135 3.44 -7.88 1.42
CA ASP A 135 3.47 -7.08 2.66
C ASP A 135 4.74 -6.21 2.79
N ASN A 136 5.86 -6.63 2.16
CA ASN A 136 7.14 -5.93 2.24
C ASN A 136 7.34 -4.89 1.13
N PHE A 137 6.33 -4.68 0.29
CA PHE A 137 6.32 -3.63 -0.74
C PHE A 137 5.22 -2.64 -0.45
N LEU A 138 5.59 -1.38 -0.20
CA LEU A 138 4.65 -0.31 0.18
C LEU A 138 4.69 0.82 -0.85
N MET A 139 3.53 1.39 -1.15
CA MET A 139 3.47 2.61 -1.95
C MET A 139 3.98 3.81 -1.14
N GLY A 140 4.56 4.79 -1.82
CA GLY A 140 4.87 6.07 -1.19
C GLY A 140 3.60 6.86 -0.84
N ILE A 141 3.79 8.00 -0.18
CA ILE A 141 2.72 8.94 0.17
C ILE A 141 2.81 10.22 -0.65
N GLY A 142 1.68 10.93 -0.80
CA GLY A 142 1.62 12.21 -1.51
C GLY A 142 2.19 12.14 -2.92
N LYS A 143 3.14 13.02 -3.24
CA LYS A 143 3.81 13.09 -4.56
C LYS A 143 4.59 11.81 -4.93
N ARG A 144 4.92 10.96 -3.96
CA ARG A 144 5.60 9.66 -4.18
C ARG A 144 4.61 8.49 -4.25
N GLY A 145 3.31 8.75 -4.39
CA GLY A 145 2.24 7.74 -4.37
C GLY A 145 2.30 6.69 -5.49
N ASN A 146 3.03 6.95 -6.57
CA ASN A 146 3.28 5.99 -7.66
C ASN A 146 4.57 5.18 -7.50
N GLN A 147 5.37 5.47 -6.46
CA GLN A 147 6.65 4.79 -6.20
C GLN A 147 6.44 3.62 -5.24
N VAL A 148 6.88 2.43 -5.65
CA VAL A 148 6.98 1.25 -4.76
C VAL A 148 8.25 1.38 -3.91
N ASN A 149 8.17 1.04 -2.63
CA ASN A 149 9.28 1.00 -1.67
C ASN A 149 9.39 -0.41 -1.09
N VAL A 150 10.60 -0.81 -0.67
CA VAL A 150 10.85 -2.10 -0.02
C VAL A 150 11.18 -1.89 1.44
N ILE A 151 10.61 -2.75 2.30
CA ILE A 151 10.80 -2.73 3.75
C ILE A 151 11.18 -4.11 4.29
N ASP A 152 11.46 -4.16 5.60
CA ASP A 152 11.77 -5.37 6.38
C ASP A 152 13.05 -6.11 5.93
N PHE A 153 14.20 -5.49 6.22
CA PHE A 153 15.51 -6.09 5.99
C PHE A 153 16.00 -6.95 7.16
N GLY A 154 15.14 -7.33 8.11
CA GLY A 154 15.53 -8.17 9.25
C GLY A 154 16.09 -9.53 8.82
N LEU A 155 15.55 -10.08 7.74
CA LEU A 155 16.03 -11.32 7.12
C LEU A 155 17.07 -11.10 6.01
N ALA A 156 17.48 -9.87 5.69
CA ALA A 156 18.44 -9.65 4.61
C ALA A 156 19.81 -10.26 4.95
N LYS A 157 20.61 -10.59 3.93
CA LYS A 157 21.95 -11.17 4.12
C LYS A 157 22.90 -10.73 3.01
N LYS A 158 24.17 -10.49 3.35
CA LYS A 158 25.22 -10.29 2.33
C LYS A 158 25.47 -11.59 1.57
N TYR A 159 25.30 -11.56 0.25
CA TYR A 159 25.55 -12.72 -0.62
C TYR A 159 26.92 -12.68 -1.29
N ARG A 160 27.60 -11.54 -1.22
CA ARG A 160 28.98 -11.38 -1.71
C ARG A 160 29.71 -10.36 -0.86
N ASP A 161 31.03 -10.42 -0.91
CA ASP A 161 31.85 -9.36 -0.33
C ASP A 161 31.65 -8.03 -1.10
N PRO A 162 31.42 -6.90 -0.41
CA PRO A 162 31.13 -5.63 -1.08
C PRO A 162 32.32 -5.01 -1.80
N LYS A 163 33.56 -5.43 -1.53
CA LYS A 163 34.78 -4.89 -2.15
C LYS A 163 35.27 -5.75 -3.30
N THR A 164 35.37 -7.05 -3.07
CA THR A 164 35.92 -8.04 -4.01
C THR A 164 34.85 -8.69 -4.87
N HIS A 165 33.58 -8.60 -4.47
CA HIS A 165 32.44 -9.26 -5.11
C HIS A 165 32.51 -10.79 -5.16
N PHE A 166 33.40 -11.42 -4.36
CA PHE A 166 33.38 -12.86 -4.16
C PHE A 166 32.05 -13.31 -3.55
N HIS A 167 31.38 -14.22 -4.24
CA HIS A 167 30.10 -14.78 -3.82
C HIS A 167 30.28 -15.69 -2.60
N ILE A 168 29.27 -15.74 -1.73
CA ILE A 168 29.23 -16.73 -0.63
C ILE A 168 29.28 -18.15 -1.22
N PRO A 169 29.88 -19.13 -0.52
CA PRO A 169 29.90 -20.50 -1.00
C PRO A 169 28.51 -21.13 -0.95
N TYR A 170 28.28 -22.10 -1.84
CA TYR A 170 27.09 -22.95 -1.81
C TYR A 170 27.01 -23.73 -0.50
N ARG A 171 25.82 -23.84 0.08
CA ARG A 171 25.55 -24.62 1.31
C ARG A 171 24.15 -25.20 1.27
N GLU A 172 23.98 -26.38 1.85
CA GLU A 172 22.70 -27.06 2.03
C GLU A 172 22.34 -27.14 3.53
N ASN A 173 21.29 -27.89 3.86
CA ASN A 173 20.81 -28.13 5.22
C ASN A 173 20.45 -26.84 5.99
N LYS A 174 19.93 -25.84 5.28
CA LYS A 174 19.42 -24.60 5.85
C LYS A 174 17.98 -24.75 6.29
N ASN A 175 17.63 -24.06 7.35
CA ASN A 175 16.23 -23.91 7.74
C ASN A 175 15.50 -22.98 6.76
N LEU A 176 14.24 -23.30 6.48
CA LEU A 176 13.35 -22.44 5.71
C LEU A 176 13.29 -21.06 6.39
N THR A 177 13.75 -20.04 5.66
CA THR A 177 13.74 -18.64 6.07
C THR A 177 12.82 -17.86 5.14
N GLY A 178 12.03 -16.95 5.71
CA GLY A 178 11.02 -16.18 4.98
C GLY A 178 9.67 -16.88 4.87
N THR A 179 8.80 -16.34 4.02
CA THR A 179 7.41 -16.77 3.90
C THR A 179 7.27 -17.96 2.94
N ALA A 180 6.96 -19.15 3.48
CA ALA A 180 6.86 -20.41 2.70
C ALA A 180 6.00 -20.33 1.41
N ARG A 181 4.95 -19.50 1.42
CA ARG A 181 4.08 -19.25 0.25
C ARG A 181 4.86 -18.73 -0.95
N TYR A 182 5.80 -17.83 -0.73
CA TYR A 182 6.57 -17.16 -1.79
C TYR A 182 8.01 -17.67 -1.89
N ALA A 183 8.52 -18.42 -0.91
CA ALA A 183 9.88 -18.98 -0.95
C ALA A 183 10.18 -19.80 -2.22
N SER A 184 11.40 -19.70 -2.74
CA SER A 184 11.86 -20.51 -3.88
C SER A 184 11.83 -22.02 -3.58
N ILE A 185 11.82 -22.85 -4.63
CA ILE A 185 11.94 -24.31 -4.45
C ILE A 185 13.25 -24.67 -3.73
N ASN A 186 14.37 -24.02 -4.11
CA ASN A 186 15.67 -24.21 -3.46
C ASN A 186 15.63 -23.91 -1.95
N THR A 187 14.89 -22.87 -1.55
CA THR A 187 14.72 -22.53 -0.13
C THR A 187 14.00 -23.63 0.64
N HIS A 188 12.98 -24.26 0.03
CA HIS A 188 12.30 -25.41 0.63
C HIS A 188 13.21 -26.64 0.74
N LEU A 189 14.09 -26.83 -0.24
CA LEU A 189 15.11 -27.90 -0.25
C LEU A 189 16.28 -27.64 0.71
N GLY A 190 16.26 -26.55 1.47
CA GLY A 190 17.32 -26.23 2.45
C GLY A 190 18.62 -25.74 1.81
N VAL A 191 18.58 -25.28 0.56
CA VAL A 191 19.72 -24.65 -0.11
C VAL A 191 19.86 -23.20 0.39
N GLU A 192 21.08 -22.74 0.59
CA GLU A 192 21.38 -21.35 0.90
C GLU A 192 20.82 -20.44 -0.19
N GLN A 193 20.17 -19.35 0.22
CA GLN A 193 19.57 -18.42 -0.74
C GLN A 193 20.62 -17.53 -1.40
N SER A 194 20.33 -17.13 -2.63
CA SER A 194 21.10 -16.25 -3.48
C SER A 194 20.16 -15.34 -4.28
N ARG A 195 20.70 -14.58 -5.23
CA ARG A 195 19.91 -13.63 -6.04
C ARG A 195 18.75 -14.27 -6.78
N ARG A 196 18.92 -15.51 -7.27
CA ARG A 196 17.87 -16.23 -8.01
C ARG A 196 16.63 -16.50 -7.17
N ASP A 197 16.80 -16.65 -5.87
CA ASP A 197 15.72 -17.00 -4.95
C ASP A 197 14.79 -15.81 -4.67
N ASP A 198 15.34 -14.60 -4.55
CA ASP A 198 14.54 -13.36 -4.50
C ASP A 198 13.77 -13.16 -5.81
N MET A 199 14.39 -13.46 -6.95
CA MET A 199 13.77 -13.32 -8.27
C MET A 199 12.66 -14.36 -8.50
N GLU A 200 12.86 -15.62 -8.15
CA GLU A 200 11.82 -16.66 -8.24
C GLU A 200 10.63 -16.33 -7.32
N SER A 201 10.91 -15.86 -6.10
CA SER A 201 9.89 -15.42 -5.15
C SER A 201 9.04 -14.28 -5.72
N LEU A 202 9.66 -13.31 -6.40
CA LEU A 202 8.94 -12.24 -7.09
C LEU A 202 8.03 -12.78 -8.20
N GLY A 203 8.44 -13.83 -8.93
CA GLY A 203 7.60 -14.51 -9.92
C GLY A 203 6.30 -15.05 -9.31
N TYR A 204 6.39 -15.69 -8.14
CA TYR A 204 5.22 -16.16 -7.41
C TYR A 204 4.33 -15.00 -6.91
N VAL A 205 4.93 -13.89 -6.47
CA VAL A 205 4.19 -12.69 -6.05
C VAL A 205 3.40 -12.08 -7.22
N MET A 206 4.02 -11.93 -8.40
CA MET A 206 3.34 -11.38 -9.57
C MET A 206 2.18 -12.28 -10.03
N LEU A 207 2.37 -13.60 -10.06
CA LEU A 207 1.29 -14.55 -10.37
C LEU A 207 0.20 -14.56 -9.31
N TYR A 208 0.55 -14.43 -8.02
CA TYR A 208 -0.42 -14.30 -6.94
C TYR A 208 -1.35 -13.11 -7.19
N PHE A 209 -0.80 -11.96 -7.61
CA PHE A 209 -1.60 -10.79 -7.95
C PHE A 209 -2.55 -11.01 -9.14
N CYS A 210 -2.08 -11.66 -10.20
CA CYS A 210 -2.93 -11.97 -11.36
C CYS A 210 -4.03 -12.99 -11.02
N ARG A 211 -3.70 -14.00 -10.20
CA ARG A 211 -4.55 -15.18 -9.94
C ARG A 211 -5.50 -15.02 -8.76
N GLY A 212 -5.21 -14.15 -7.81
CA GLY A 212 -5.91 -14.08 -6.52
C GLY A 212 -5.33 -15.02 -5.46
N THR A 213 -4.92 -16.22 -5.89
CA THR A 213 -4.31 -17.24 -5.04
C THR A 213 -3.29 -18.10 -5.81
N LEU A 214 -2.37 -18.71 -5.06
CA LEU A 214 -1.43 -19.72 -5.53
C LEU A 214 -1.94 -21.14 -5.21
N PRO A 215 -1.66 -22.15 -6.05
CA PRO A 215 -2.20 -23.51 -5.90
C PRO A 215 -1.81 -24.25 -4.61
N TRP A 216 -0.81 -23.75 -3.89
CA TRP A 216 -0.33 -24.29 -2.61
C TRP A 216 -0.84 -23.51 -1.39
N GLN A 217 -1.85 -22.65 -1.55
CA GLN A 217 -2.55 -22.01 -0.44
C GLN A 217 -3.64 -22.92 0.14
N GLY A 218 -3.97 -22.72 1.42
CA GLY A 218 -5.05 -23.45 2.09
C GLY A 218 -4.77 -24.92 2.42
N LEU A 219 -3.56 -25.42 2.13
CA LEU A 219 -3.17 -26.79 2.48
C LEU A 219 -3.22 -26.99 3.99
N LYS A 220 -4.07 -27.93 4.42
CA LYS A 220 -4.18 -28.36 5.82
C LYS A 220 -2.98 -29.23 6.18
N ALA A 221 -2.52 -29.18 7.43
CA ALA A 221 -1.48 -30.06 7.98
C ALA A 221 -1.56 -29.99 9.52
N ALA A 222 -1.10 -31.04 10.21
CA ALA A 222 -1.14 -31.06 11.68
C ALA A 222 -0.02 -30.20 12.29
N THR A 223 1.15 -30.15 11.63
CA THR A 223 2.30 -29.36 12.09
C THR A 223 2.76 -28.35 11.05
N LYS A 224 3.49 -27.33 11.52
CA LYS A 224 4.12 -26.31 10.66
C LYS A 224 5.09 -26.94 9.66
N LYS A 225 5.88 -27.92 10.09
CA LYS A 225 6.81 -28.68 9.23
C LYS A 225 6.05 -29.41 8.11
N GLN A 226 5.04 -30.20 8.46
CA GLN A 226 4.20 -30.88 7.47
C GLN A 226 3.51 -29.91 6.50
N LYS A 227 3.11 -28.72 6.98
CA LYS A 227 2.54 -27.67 6.11
C LYS A 227 3.56 -27.20 5.07
N TYR A 228 4.81 -27.00 5.49
CA TYR A 228 5.89 -26.59 4.60
C TYR A 228 6.25 -27.70 3.60
N ASP A 229 6.32 -28.95 4.06
CA ASP A 229 6.55 -30.11 3.19
C ASP A 229 5.47 -30.24 2.10
N ARG A 230 4.19 -30.05 2.47
CA ARG A 230 3.06 -30.05 1.49
C ARG A 230 3.14 -28.89 0.50
N ILE A 231 3.56 -27.70 0.95
CA ILE A 231 3.77 -26.55 0.05
C ILE A 231 4.91 -26.83 -0.92
N MET A 232 6.03 -27.37 -0.42
CA MET A 232 7.19 -27.76 -1.23
C MET A 232 6.78 -28.78 -2.29
N GLU A 233 6.16 -29.88 -1.88
CA GLU A 233 5.68 -30.94 -2.77
C GLU A 233 4.75 -30.36 -3.84
N LYS A 234 3.80 -29.51 -3.46
CA LYS A 234 2.88 -28.89 -4.41
C LYS A 234 3.59 -27.94 -5.39
N LYS A 235 4.62 -27.21 -4.95
CA LYS A 235 5.45 -26.34 -5.81
C LYS A 235 6.23 -27.16 -6.84
N MET A 236 6.87 -28.25 -6.41
CA MET A 236 7.68 -29.12 -7.27
C MET A 236 6.81 -29.89 -8.29
N THR A 237 5.62 -30.32 -7.87
CA THR A 237 4.69 -31.08 -8.72
C THR A 237 3.78 -30.22 -9.59
N THR A 238 3.88 -28.89 -9.52
CA THR A 238 3.15 -27.96 -10.39
C THR A 238 4.11 -27.39 -11.45
N PRO A 239 4.10 -27.90 -12.69
CA PRO A 239 4.91 -27.36 -13.78
C PRO A 239 4.64 -25.87 -14.01
N THR A 240 5.64 -25.13 -14.49
CA THR A 240 5.52 -23.70 -14.76
C THR A 240 4.35 -23.41 -15.70
N GLU A 241 4.18 -24.23 -16.73
CA GLU A 241 3.14 -24.10 -17.76
C GLU A 241 1.74 -24.29 -17.17
N VAL A 242 1.62 -25.14 -16.16
CA VAL A 242 0.35 -25.35 -15.42
C VAL A 242 0.09 -24.17 -14.49
N LEU A 243 1.11 -23.70 -13.78
CA LEU A 243 1.01 -22.57 -12.86
C LEU A 243 0.60 -21.27 -13.60
N CYS A 244 1.17 -21.04 -14.78
CA CYS A 244 0.95 -19.86 -15.61
C CYS A 244 -0.19 -20.01 -16.62
N ARG A 245 -0.90 -21.15 -16.65
CA ARG A 245 -2.00 -21.38 -17.59
C ARG A 245 -3.05 -20.27 -17.48
N GLY A 246 -3.39 -19.68 -18.64
CA GLY A 246 -4.37 -18.59 -18.73
C GLY A 246 -3.79 -17.18 -18.51
N PHE A 247 -2.47 -17.06 -18.35
CA PHE A 247 -1.76 -15.77 -18.26
C PHE A 247 -0.75 -15.64 -19.42
N PRO A 248 -0.29 -14.40 -19.72
CA PRO A 248 0.73 -14.17 -20.74
C PRO A 248 1.98 -15.03 -20.55
N ASN A 249 2.60 -15.45 -21.66
CA ASN A 249 3.73 -16.39 -21.64
C ASN A 249 4.96 -15.83 -20.92
N GLU A 250 5.08 -14.49 -20.83
CA GLU A 250 6.14 -13.78 -20.13
C GLU A 250 6.27 -14.21 -18.66
N PHE A 251 5.18 -14.58 -17.99
CA PHE A 251 5.24 -15.11 -16.62
C PHE A 251 5.94 -16.48 -16.57
N SER A 252 5.67 -17.36 -17.54
CA SER A 252 6.37 -18.65 -17.66
C SER A 252 7.84 -18.46 -18.00
N ILE A 253 8.14 -17.58 -18.95
CA ILE A 253 9.51 -17.22 -19.35
C ILE A 253 10.30 -16.71 -18.14
N TYR A 254 9.72 -15.77 -17.38
CA TYR A 254 10.33 -15.24 -16.16
C TYR A 254 10.65 -16.35 -15.16
N LEU A 255 9.68 -17.20 -14.82
CA LEU A 255 9.87 -18.27 -13.83
C LEU A 255 10.92 -19.29 -14.30
N ASN A 256 10.83 -19.75 -15.55
CA ASN A 256 11.79 -20.70 -16.11
C ASN A 256 13.21 -20.11 -16.15
N TYR A 257 13.35 -18.83 -16.51
CA TYR A 257 14.63 -18.12 -16.42
C TYR A 257 15.17 -18.14 -14.99
N THR A 258 14.39 -17.71 -13.99
CA THR A 258 14.86 -17.64 -12.60
C THR A 258 15.24 -19.00 -12.02
N ARG A 259 14.53 -20.07 -12.40
CA ARG A 259 14.84 -21.45 -12.01
C ARG A 259 16.08 -22.02 -12.70
N SER A 260 16.43 -21.51 -13.88
CA SER A 260 17.61 -21.95 -14.65
C SER A 260 18.93 -21.34 -14.15
N LEU A 261 18.87 -20.25 -13.39
CA LEU A 261 20.05 -19.58 -12.86
C LEU A 261 20.83 -20.49 -11.91
N ARG A 262 22.15 -20.52 -12.08
CA ARG A 262 23.07 -21.12 -11.11
C ARG A 262 23.09 -20.30 -9.82
N PHE A 263 23.63 -20.88 -8.76
CA PHE A 263 23.63 -20.28 -7.43
C PHE A 263 24.34 -18.91 -7.38
N ASP A 264 25.43 -18.76 -8.13
CA ASP A 264 26.27 -17.57 -8.17
C ASP A 264 26.08 -16.73 -9.45
N ASP A 265 25.11 -17.08 -10.30
CA ASP A 265 24.80 -16.28 -11.49
C ASP A 265 24.29 -14.88 -11.10
N LYS A 266 24.64 -13.89 -11.92
CA LYS A 266 24.02 -12.56 -11.89
C LYS A 266 22.79 -12.61 -12.80
N PRO A 267 21.57 -12.44 -12.28
CA PRO A 267 20.37 -12.31 -13.12
C PRO A 267 20.51 -11.16 -14.12
N ASP A 268 19.99 -11.35 -15.32
CA ASP A 268 19.78 -10.28 -16.30
C ASP A 268 18.46 -9.57 -15.98
N TYR A 269 18.53 -8.64 -15.04
CA TYR A 269 17.39 -7.84 -14.60
C TYR A 269 16.78 -7.01 -15.75
N SER A 270 17.61 -6.58 -16.69
CA SER A 270 17.18 -5.80 -17.85
C SER A 270 16.35 -6.65 -18.81
N TYR A 271 16.77 -7.87 -19.11
CA TYR A 271 15.96 -8.83 -19.85
C TYR A 271 14.62 -9.10 -19.16
N LEU A 272 14.62 -9.36 -17.86
CA LEU A 272 13.39 -9.66 -17.10
C LEU A 272 12.42 -8.48 -17.04
N ARG A 273 12.90 -7.23 -17.01
CA ARG A 273 12.03 -6.06 -17.19
C ARG A 273 11.54 -5.94 -18.62
N LYS A 274 12.44 -6.15 -19.59
CA LYS A 274 12.13 -5.97 -21.01
C LYS A 274 10.97 -6.86 -21.45
N ILE A 275 10.93 -8.13 -21.05
CA ILE A 275 9.83 -9.02 -21.44
C ILE A 275 8.45 -8.47 -20.99
N PHE A 276 8.36 -7.90 -19.78
CA PHE A 276 7.12 -7.32 -19.28
C PHE A 276 6.80 -5.96 -19.90
N ARG A 277 7.82 -5.15 -20.22
CA ARG A 277 7.64 -3.89 -20.95
C ARG A 277 7.15 -4.13 -22.38
N ASP A 278 7.71 -5.12 -23.08
CA ASP A 278 7.28 -5.49 -24.43
C ASP A 278 5.83 -5.98 -24.41
N LEU A 279 5.45 -6.79 -23.41
CA LEU A 279 4.06 -7.21 -23.20
C LEU A 279 3.15 -6.00 -22.91
N PHE A 280 3.59 -5.06 -22.07
CA PHE A 280 2.82 -3.86 -21.74
C PHE A 280 2.49 -3.02 -22.99
N VAL A 281 3.47 -2.86 -23.88
CA VAL A 281 3.29 -2.17 -25.16
C VAL A 281 2.37 -2.96 -26.10
N ARG A 282 2.52 -4.28 -26.16
CA ARG A 282 1.70 -5.15 -27.02
C ARG A 282 0.22 -5.11 -26.63
N GLU A 283 -0.08 -5.07 -25.34
CA GLU A 283 -1.43 -4.89 -24.80
C GLU A 283 -1.95 -3.45 -24.94
N SER A 284 -1.17 -2.55 -25.55
CA SER A 284 -1.52 -1.13 -25.75
C SER A 284 -1.84 -0.39 -24.46
N PHE A 285 -1.21 -0.78 -23.34
CA PHE A 285 -1.39 -0.07 -22.09
C PHE A 285 -0.62 1.26 -22.09
N GLN A 286 -1.22 2.27 -21.46
CA GLN A 286 -0.57 3.55 -21.24
C GLN A 286 0.22 3.56 -19.93
N TYR A 287 1.46 4.05 -19.99
CA TYR A 287 2.33 4.17 -18.83
C TYR A 287 2.03 5.48 -18.08
N ASP A 288 0.87 5.50 -17.42
CA ASP A 288 0.28 6.67 -16.75
C ASP A 288 0.35 6.61 -15.22
N TYR A 289 0.94 5.54 -14.67
CA TYR A 289 0.94 5.21 -13.24
C TYR A 289 -0.46 5.08 -12.63
N VAL A 290 -1.48 4.80 -13.44
CA VAL A 290 -2.85 4.53 -12.98
C VAL A 290 -2.98 3.04 -12.66
N PHE A 291 -2.93 2.74 -11.37
CA PHE A 291 -3.16 1.40 -10.82
C PHE A 291 -4.65 1.17 -10.51
N ASP A 292 -5.02 -0.09 -10.29
CA ASP A 292 -6.41 -0.47 -10.01
C ASP A 292 -6.98 0.28 -8.81
N TRP A 293 -6.21 0.38 -7.71
CA TRP A 293 -6.67 1.09 -6.51
C TRP A 293 -6.91 2.58 -6.74
N THR A 294 -6.23 3.20 -7.71
CA THR A 294 -6.47 4.59 -8.10
C THR A 294 -7.86 4.73 -8.71
N VAL A 295 -8.22 3.81 -9.62
CA VAL A 295 -9.54 3.78 -10.27
C VAL A 295 -10.64 3.44 -9.26
N TYR A 296 -10.44 2.39 -8.46
CA TYR A 296 -11.39 1.95 -7.43
C TYR A 296 -11.68 3.06 -6.42
N LYS A 297 -10.65 3.78 -5.96
CA LYS A 297 -10.81 4.91 -5.03
C LYS A 297 -11.63 6.03 -5.66
N TYR A 298 -11.38 6.36 -6.92
CA TYR A 298 -12.16 7.37 -7.64
C TYR A 298 -13.63 6.97 -7.78
N GLN A 299 -13.91 5.74 -8.21
CA GLN A 299 -15.27 5.22 -8.35
C GLN A 299 -16.02 5.18 -7.02
N LYS A 300 -15.37 4.73 -5.94
CA LYS A 300 -15.96 4.69 -4.60
C LYS A 300 -16.28 6.09 -4.08
N ASN A 301 -15.39 7.06 -4.28
CA ASN A 301 -15.63 8.45 -3.90
C ASN A 301 -16.80 9.06 -4.70
N ALA A 302 -16.86 8.81 -6.01
CA ALA A 302 -17.96 9.26 -6.84
C ALA A 302 -19.31 8.67 -6.39
N ALA A 303 -19.35 7.37 -6.07
CA ALA A 303 -20.55 6.72 -5.53
C ALA A 303 -20.99 7.32 -4.18
N MET A 304 -20.04 7.59 -3.27
CA MET A 304 -20.34 8.23 -1.98
C MET A 304 -20.96 9.63 -2.14
N ILE A 305 -20.50 10.42 -3.10
CA ILE A 305 -21.06 11.76 -3.40
C ILE A 305 -22.49 11.63 -3.93
N VAL A 306 -22.74 10.67 -4.82
CA VAL A 306 -24.09 10.42 -5.36
C VAL A 306 -25.05 9.96 -4.25
N ASP A 307 -24.61 9.07 -3.36
CA ASP A 307 -25.42 8.58 -2.25
C ASP A 307 -25.70 9.67 -1.20
N ALA A 308 -24.74 10.55 -0.91
CA ALA A 308 -24.96 11.72 -0.06
C ALA A 308 -26.03 12.64 -0.64
N ASN A 309 -25.92 12.97 -1.93
CA ASN A 309 -26.90 13.82 -2.62
C ASN A 309 -28.31 13.20 -2.67
N LYS A 310 -28.43 11.87 -2.74
CA LYS A 310 -29.73 11.18 -2.66
C LYS A 310 -30.33 11.31 -1.27
N LYS A 311 -29.52 11.08 -0.22
CA LYS A 311 -29.97 11.23 1.18
C LYS A 311 -30.40 12.65 1.50
N ASP A 312 -29.69 13.65 0.99
CA ASP A 312 -30.04 15.06 1.19
C ASP A 312 -31.39 15.38 0.50
N LYS A 313 -31.61 14.89 -0.72
CA LYS A 313 -32.90 15.04 -1.42
C LYS A 313 -34.05 14.32 -0.72
N GLU A 314 -33.82 13.10 -0.22
CA GLU A 314 -34.83 12.34 0.54
C GLU A 314 -35.17 13.03 1.86
N ALA A 315 -34.17 13.62 2.55
CA ALA A 315 -34.38 14.39 3.77
C ALA A 315 -35.15 15.70 3.52
N GLU A 316 -34.84 16.42 2.44
CA GLU A 316 -35.60 17.60 2.01
C GLU A 316 -37.05 17.25 1.65
N GLU A 317 -37.29 16.13 0.97
CA GLU A 317 -38.63 15.68 0.62
C GLU A 317 -39.43 15.23 1.85
N GLN A 318 -38.80 14.58 2.82
CA GLN A 318 -39.41 14.26 4.12
C GLN A 318 -39.77 15.52 4.92
N GLN A 319 -38.88 16.52 4.96
CA GLN A 319 -39.17 17.80 5.61
C GLN A 319 -40.32 18.54 4.92
N ARG A 320 -40.39 18.54 3.58
CA ARG A 320 -41.53 19.10 2.84
C ARG A 320 -42.84 18.37 3.16
N ARG A 321 -42.84 17.04 3.20
CA ARG A 321 -44.04 16.24 3.55
C ARG A 321 -44.50 16.49 4.98
N GLN A 322 -43.57 16.64 5.93
CA GLN A 322 -43.90 16.97 7.33
C GLN A 322 -44.38 18.42 7.50
N GLY A 323 -43.80 19.37 6.76
CA GLY A 323 -44.26 20.76 6.74
C GLY A 323 -45.66 20.95 6.14
N VAL A 324 -46.02 20.15 5.14
CA VAL A 324 -47.38 20.15 4.55
C VAL A 324 -48.40 19.48 5.47
N ALA A 325 -48.02 18.43 6.21
CA ALA A 325 -48.91 17.78 7.19
C ALA A 325 -49.22 18.67 8.41
N ALA A 326 -48.30 19.56 8.80
CA ALA A 326 -48.52 20.55 9.86
C ALA A 326 -49.42 21.73 9.44
N ALA A 327 -49.71 21.87 8.14
CA ALA A 327 -50.53 22.94 7.56
C ALA A 327 -51.95 22.50 7.17
N ALA A 328 -52.41 21.32 7.61
CA ALA A 328 -53.79 20.89 7.41
C ALA A 328 -54.77 21.80 8.18
N PRO A 329 -55.87 22.31 7.57
CA PRO A 329 -56.75 23.25 8.24
C PRO A 329 -57.53 22.56 9.37
N MET A 330 -57.44 23.10 10.59
CA MET A 330 -58.39 22.79 11.66
C MET A 330 -59.79 23.22 11.22
N GLY A 331 -60.74 22.28 11.26
CA GLY A 331 -62.14 22.51 10.94
C GLY A 331 -62.76 23.63 11.79
N THR A 332 -63.52 24.49 11.13
CA THR A 332 -64.32 25.56 11.72
C THR A 332 -65.45 25.00 12.61
N PRO A 333 -65.64 25.50 13.85
CA PRO A 333 -66.87 25.33 14.59
C PRO A 333 -67.87 26.46 14.28
N GLY A 334 -69.14 26.07 14.13
CA GLY A 334 -70.31 26.80 14.63
C GLY A 334 -70.62 28.20 14.09
N ALA A 335 -71.71 28.28 13.32
CA ALA A 335 -72.38 29.50 12.90
C ALA A 335 -72.68 30.47 14.07
N ALA A 336 -72.36 31.75 13.87
CA ALA A 336 -72.88 32.84 14.70
C ALA A 336 -74.25 33.33 14.19
N LYS A 337 -75.15 33.68 15.11
CA LYS A 337 -76.27 34.63 14.88
C LYS A 337 -75.86 36.03 15.39
N PRO A 338 -76.46 37.11 14.85
CA PRO A 338 -75.87 38.46 14.86
C PRO A 338 -76.45 39.40 15.92
N GLY A 339 -75.71 40.46 16.22
CA GLY A 339 -76.17 41.59 17.02
C GLY A 339 -75.20 42.79 17.04
N ALA A 340 -75.24 43.56 15.95
CA ALA A 340 -75.09 45.03 15.84
C ALA A 340 -73.94 45.78 16.56
N ILE A 341 -73.24 46.66 15.81
CA ILE A 341 -73.36 48.13 15.83
C ILE A 341 -72.20 48.76 15.00
N SER A 342 -72.54 49.91 14.40
CA SER A 342 -71.77 51.00 13.76
C SER A 342 -70.26 51.10 14.05
N SER A 343 -69.43 51.85 13.32
CA SER A 343 -69.40 52.42 11.96
C SER A 343 -68.04 53.14 11.85
N GLN A 344 -67.61 53.40 10.62
CA GLN A 344 -66.66 54.43 10.20
C GLN A 344 -65.13 54.12 10.17
N ARG A 345 -64.63 54.07 8.92
CA ARG A 345 -63.63 54.96 8.26
C ARG A 345 -62.30 55.20 8.99
N ARG A 346 -61.14 55.31 8.36
CA ARG A 346 -60.62 55.26 6.97
C ARG A 346 -59.10 55.49 7.13
N LYS A 347 -58.23 54.89 6.32
CA LYS A 347 -57.26 55.58 5.42
C LYS A 347 -56.12 54.67 4.96
N VAL A 348 -55.81 54.92 3.70
CA VAL A 348 -54.78 54.37 2.80
C VAL A 348 -53.48 55.17 2.94
N ILE A 349 -52.33 54.57 2.57
CA ILE A 349 -51.12 55.13 1.89
C ILE A 349 -50.16 53.91 1.69
N GLU A 350 -49.89 53.40 0.47
CA GLU A 350 -48.80 53.74 -0.51
C GLU A 350 -47.39 53.86 0.12
N ARG A 351 -46.22 53.49 -0.44
CA ARG A 351 -45.67 53.03 -1.73
C ARG A 351 -44.19 52.67 -1.44
N GLY A 352 -43.50 51.95 -2.33
CA GLY A 352 -42.02 51.99 -2.37
C GLY A 352 -41.34 50.86 -3.12
N THR A 353 -41.04 51.09 -4.40
CA THR A 353 -40.15 50.32 -5.29
C THR A 353 -38.68 50.72 -5.08
N LEU A 354 -37.72 49.86 -5.47
CA LEU A 354 -36.53 50.23 -6.28
C LEU A 354 -35.68 49.01 -6.70
N ASP A 355 -35.28 49.05 -7.97
CA ASP A 355 -34.41 48.16 -8.75
C ASP A 355 -32.91 48.30 -8.39
N ASN A 356 -32.11 47.25 -8.65
CA ASN A 356 -30.96 47.28 -9.57
C ASN A 356 -30.03 46.04 -9.48
N THR A 357 -29.54 45.60 -10.64
CA THR A 357 -28.39 44.71 -10.90
C THR A 357 -27.47 45.42 -11.92
N PRO A 358 -26.36 44.85 -12.43
CA PRO A 358 -25.17 44.24 -11.81
C PRO A 358 -23.85 44.86 -12.36
N GLU A 359 -22.67 44.52 -11.82
CA GLU A 359 -21.39 44.77 -12.54
C GLU A 359 -20.35 43.65 -12.42
N THR A 360 -19.75 43.38 -13.57
CA THR A 360 -18.63 42.49 -13.88
C THR A 360 -17.30 43.25 -13.83
N ASN A 361 -16.18 42.60 -13.49
CA ASN A 361 -14.88 43.03 -14.02
C ASN A 361 -13.83 41.92 -14.13
N ARG A 362 -13.03 42.00 -15.20
CA ARG A 362 -12.05 41.04 -15.74
C ARG A 362 -10.87 41.85 -16.31
N ALA A 363 -9.63 41.56 -15.95
CA ALA A 363 -8.34 41.87 -16.64
C ALA A 363 -7.18 41.31 -15.77
N VAL A 364 -6.17 40.53 -16.18
CA VAL A 364 -5.21 40.47 -17.32
C VAL A 364 -3.95 41.37 -17.15
N GLY A 365 -2.77 40.72 -17.23
CA GLY A 365 -1.44 41.26 -17.60
C GLY A 365 -0.45 41.50 -16.42
N GLY A 366 0.83 41.11 -16.42
CA GLY A 366 1.74 40.49 -17.40
C GLY A 366 3.21 40.52 -16.90
N SER A 367 4.07 39.71 -17.54
CA SER A 367 5.52 39.91 -17.88
C SER A 367 6.55 40.43 -16.84
N ASP A 368 7.61 39.65 -16.53
CA ASP A 368 8.96 39.71 -17.15
C ASP A 368 10.10 39.08 -16.29
N ARG A 369 10.97 38.33 -16.99
CA ARG A 369 12.45 38.12 -16.87
C ARG A 369 13.18 38.11 -15.52
N MET A 370 13.86 37.00 -15.22
CA MET A 370 15.31 36.78 -15.43
C MET A 370 15.68 35.31 -15.20
#